data_AF-A0AAE3LYH8-F1
#
_entry.id   AF-A0AAE3LYH8-F1
#
_cell.length_a   1.000
_cell.length_b   1.000
_cell.length_c   1.000
_cell.angle_alpha   90.00
_cell.angle_beta   90.00
_cell.angle_gamma   90.00
#
_symmetry.space_group_name_H-M   'P 1'
#
loop_
_entity.id
_entity.type
_entity.pdbx_description
1 polymer ?
#
loop_
_entity_poly.entity_id
_entity_poly.type
_entity_poly.pdbx_seq_one_letter_code
_entity_poly.pdbx_strand_id
1 'polypeptide(L)'
;MTPNALNGDGVMPKDWAHEGAEALSFVTAPPNNAEIAYTRFKGQRNLPYKEAEPYKSSLYYWWWAFLRRNKEYKNTCDKFGAGTMAHLYRDFGNIFDCTFLEWWRDHQGLFAEQSCVGGHKDTYSQLTYQIDPYRPLHHIQEEVKALHMSAQAIMPAGGSSVTSTAKYPIYTNVSAHTLHRVLELWDLKQTHPTDSAYDLGILAGLRPNLMPLSKYGATRTSKALEIKRHNKRARISISNQTNRYLRTAGQYIENVGLGEFPKALRR
;
A
#
# COMPACT_ATOMS: atom_id res chain seq x y z
N MET A 1 47.79 32.22 -25.15
CA MET A 1 48.75 31.10 -25.15
C MET A 1 48.22 30.03 -24.21
N THR A 2 47.89 28.88 -24.78
CA THR A 2 47.69 27.54 -24.19
C THR A 2 46.96 27.40 -22.84
N PRO A 3 45.74 26.82 -22.84
CA PRO A 3 45.18 26.14 -21.68
C PRO A 3 45.76 24.71 -21.54
N ASN A 4 46.04 24.31 -20.30
CA ASN A 4 46.49 22.96 -19.96
C ASN A 4 45.32 21.98 -19.95
N ALA A 5 45.53 20.85 -20.63
CA ALA A 5 44.66 19.69 -20.65
C ALA A 5 44.75 18.90 -19.34
N LEU A 6 43.61 18.38 -18.89
CA LEU A 6 43.55 17.14 -18.13
C LEU A 6 42.53 16.25 -18.83
N ASN A 7 43.06 15.26 -19.54
CA ASN A 7 42.33 14.08 -19.99
C ASN A 7 41.76 13.36 -18.77
N GLY A 8 40.45 13.16 -18.77
CA GLY A 8 39.78 12.15 -17.97
C GLY A 8 38.83 11.43 -18.90
N ASP A 9 39.27 10.30 -19.42
CA ASP A 9 38.47 9.37 -20.22
C ASP A 9 37.24 8.93 -19.43
N GLY A 10 36.14 9.66 -19.63
CA GLY A 10 34.81 9.28 -19.18
C GLY A 10 34.30 8.15 -20.07
N VAL A 11 34.85 6.95 -19.88
CA VAL A 11 34.25 5.72 -20.40
C VAL A 11 32.87 5.60 -19.77
N MET A 12 31.85 6.00 -20.53
CA MET A 12 30.45 5.76 -20.22
C MET A 12 30.25 4.24 -20.08
N PRO A 13 29.77 3.73 -18.93
CA PRO A 13 29.39 2.33 -18.84
C PRO A 13 28.31 2.03 -19.87
N LYS A 14 28.66 1.16 -20.82
CA LYS A 14 27.79 0.62 -21.87
C LYS A 14 26.90 -0.47 -21.27
N ASP A 15 26.08 -0.12 -20.28
CA ASP A 15 25.19 -1.09 -19.64
C ASP A 15 23.77 -0.90 -20.16
N TRP A 16 23.56 -1.64 -21.25
CA TRP A 16 22.33 -2.30 -21.70
C TRP A 16 21.08 -1.44 -21.93
N ALA A 17 20.76 -1.34 -23.22
CA ALA A 17 19.41 -1.21 -23.69
C ALA A 17 18.48 -2.17 -22.91
N HIS A 18 17.56 -1.61 -22.14
CA HIS A 18 16.31 -2.28 -21.82
C HIS A 18 15.48 -2.36 -23.12
N GLU A 19 15.90 -3.23 -24.03
CA GLU A 19 15.06 -3.65 -25.15
C GLU A 19 13.81 -4.33 -24.57
N GLY A 20 12.66 -3.65 -24.67
CA GLY A 20 11.35 -4.27 -24.48
C GLY A 20 10.78 -4.26 -23.05
N ALA A 21 11.38 -3.58 -22.07
CA ALA A 21 10.72 -3.41 -20.77
C ALA A 21 9.53 -2.45 -20.91
N GLU A 22 8.34 -3.00 -21.13
CA GLU A 22 7.10 -2.23 -21.17
C GLU A 22 6.98 -1.41 -19.88
N ALA A 23 6.83 -0.10 -20.00
CA ALA A 23 6.81 0.79 -18.85
C ALA A 23 5.53 0.57 -18.05
N LEU A 24 5.61 -0.22 -16.96
CA LEU A 24 4.47 -0.50 -16.10
C LEU A 24 3.99 0.77 -15.39
N SER A 25 2.70 1.07 -15.55
CA SER A 25 2.02 2.16 -14.84
C SER A 25 1.24 1.60 -13.65
N PHE A 26 1.25 2.28 -12.52
CA PHE A 26 0.58 1.83 -11.29
C PHE A 26 -0.25 2.96 -10.68
N VAL A 27 -1.43 2.63 -10.13
CA VAL A 27 -2.28 3.58 -9.37
C VAL A 27 -1.53 4.17 -8.18
N THR A 28 -0.76 3.33 -7.49
CA THR A 28 0.04 3.75 -6.33
C THR A 28 1.49 3.39 -6.56
N ALA A 29 2.40 4.15 -5.96
CA ALA A 29 3.81 3.92 -6.21
C ALA A 29 4.21 2.47 -5.84
N PRO A 30 4.89 1.75 -6.75
CA PRO A 30 5.37 0.39 -6.49
C PRO A 30 6.39 0.38 -5.33
N PRO A 31 6.72 -0.80 -4.77
CA PRO A 31 7.75 -0.90 -3.74
C PRO A 31 9.11 -0.42 -4.28
N ASN A 32 9.81 0.36 -3.46
CA ASN A 32 11.19 0.74 -3.75
C ASN A 32 12.07 -0.51 -3.61
N ASN A 33 12.57 -1.05 -4.72
CA ASN A 33 13.66 -2.02 -4.71
C ASN A 33 14.93 -1.35 -5.29
N ALA A 34 16.10 -1.92 -5.03
CA ALA A 34 17.37 -1.40 -5.56
C ALA A 34 17.42 -1.44 -7.11
N GLU A 35 16.66 -2.34 -7.74
CA GLU A 35 16.56 -2.54 -9.20
C GLU A 35 15.63 -1.52 -9.89
N ILE A 36 14.77 -0.84 -9.14
CA ILE A 36 13.76 0.16 -9.54
C ILE A 36 14.22 1.56 -9.06
N ALA A 37 15.44 1.66 -8.53
CA ALA A 37 16.09 2.91 -8.11
C ALA A 37 16.18 3.96 -9.24
N TYR A 38 16.01 3.53 -10.49
CA TYR A 38 15.94 4.38 -11.69
C TYR A 38 14.55 4.97 -11.94
N THR A 39 13.51 4.54 -11.22
CA THR A 39 12.16 5.08 -11.40
C THR A 39 11.93 6.33 -10.56
N ARG A 40 11.16 7.26 -11.14
CA ARG A 40 10.88 8.62 -10.65
C ARG A 40 10.24 8.74 -9.25
N PHE A 41 9.98 7.64 -8.54
CA PHE A 41 9.34 7.65 -7.22
C PHE A 41 10.35 7.89 -6.09
N LYS A 42 11.17 8.95 -6.22
CA LYS A 42 12.17 9.41 -5.24
C LYS A 42 11.56 10.28 -4.11
N GLY A 43 10.35 9.96 -3.65
CA GLY A 43 9.85 10.53 -2.41
C GLY A 43 10.28 9.66 -1.23
N GLN A 44 10.83 10.24 -0.15
CA GLN A 44 10.88 9.54 1.13
C GLN A 44 9.44 9.21 1.54
N ARG A 45 9.01 7.98 1.29
CA ARG A 45 7.67 7.53 1.71
C ARG A 45 7.68 7.34 3.20
N ASN A 46 6.60 7.74 3.86
CA ASN A 46 6.42 7.49 5.28
C ASN A 46 6.46 5.98 5.53
N LEU A 47 7.53 5.55 6.20
CA LEU A 47 7.68 4.17 6.63
C LEU A 47 6.58 3.83 7.64
N PRO A 48 6.09 2.57 7.65
CA PRO A 48 5.08 2.15 8.62
C PRO A 48 5.56 2.27 10.07
N TYR A 49 6.87 2.14 10.31
CA TYR A 49 7.56 2.32 11.58
C TYR A 49 9.02 2.71 11.32
N LYS A 50 9.74 3.19 12.35
CA LYS A 50 11.01 3.92 12.25
C LYS A 50 12.11 3.18 11.43
N GLU A 51 12.19 1.86 11.58
CA GLU A 51 13.22 1.01 10.96
C GLU A 51 12.62 -0.01 9.97
N ALA A 52 11.56 0.39 9.25
CA ALA A 52 10.93 -0.50 8.28
C ALA A 52 11.70 -0.51 6.96
N GLU A 53 11.81 -1.70 6.36
CA GLU A 53 12.31 -1.84 5.01
C GLU A 53 11.53 -0.94 4.02
N PRO A 54 12.20 -0.28 3.05
CA PRO A 54 11.57 0.69 2.16
C PRO A 54 10.35 0.15 1.40
N TYR A 55 10.37 -1.11 0.99
CA TYR A 55 9.27 -1.75 0.27
C TYR A 55 7.98 -1.87 1.11
N LYS A 56 8.07 -1.84 2.45
CA LYS A 56 6.91 -1.88 3.36
C LYS A 56 6.09 -0.59 3.35
N SER A 57 6.56 0.45 2.69
CA SER A 57 5.79 1.67 2.41
C SER A 57 4.77 1.51 1.26
N SER A 58 4.86 0.43 0.49
CA SER A 58 3.97 0.14 -0.63
C SER A 58 2.72 -0.62 -0.19
N LEU A 59 1.57 -0.27 -0.78
CA LEU A 59 0.31 -0.98 -0.56
C LEU A 59 0.35 -2.42 -1.07
N TYR A 60 1.14 -2.69 -2.11
CA TYR A 60 1.29 -4.04 -2.67
C TYR A 60 1.96 -5.01 -1.69
N TYR A 61 2.91 -4.52 -0.88
CA TYR A 61 3.46 -5.30 0.23
C TYR A 61 2.38 -5.67 1.24
N TRP A 62 1.53 -4.72 1.60
CA TRP A 62 0.46 -4.98 2.57
C TRP A 62 -0.57 -5.95 2.00
N TRP A 63 -0.93 -5.86 0.72
CA TRP A 63 -1.77 -6.86 0.06
C TRP A 63 -1.21 -8.28 0.28
N TRP A 64 0.06 -8.48 -0.07
CA TRP A 64 0.75 -9.75 0.11
C TRP A 64 0.79 -10.18 1.59
N ALA A 65 1.08 -9.24 2.50
CA ALA A 65 1.18 -9.52 3.93
C ALA A 65 -0.16 -9.95 4.55
N PHE A 66 -1.27 -9.31 4.15
CA PHE A 66 -2.62 -9.68 4.56
C PHE A 66 -3.02 -11.04 3.98
N LEU A 67 -2.68 -11.32 2.70
CA LEU A 67 -2.96 -12.61 2.07
C LEU A 67 -2.27 -13.77 2.79
N ARG A 68 -1.04 -13.55 3.30
CA ARG A 68 -0.35 -14.54 4.14
C ARG A 68 -1.05 -14.87 5.46
N ARG A 69 -1.99 -14.03 5.93
CA ARG A 69 -2.82 -14.31 7.12
C ARG A 69 -4.15 -14.98 6.77
N ASN A 70 -4.45 -15.17 5.49
CA ASN A 70 -5.65 -15.87 5.03
C ASN A 70 -5.45 -17.38 5.13
N LYS A 71 -6.24 -18.02 6.01
CA LYS A 71 -6.17 -19.47 6.26
C LYS A 71 -6.61 -20.31 5.06
N GLU A 72 -7.59 -19.84 4.29
CA GLU A 72 -8.07 -20.54 3.09
C GLU A 72 -7.06 -20.52 1.96
N TYR A 73 -6.38 -19.38 1.78
CA TYR A 73 -5.30 -19.26 0.82
C TYR A 73 -4.13 -20.17 1.18
N LYS A 74 -3.73 -20.20 2.47
CA LYS A 74 -2.72 -21.13 2.96
C LYS A 74 -3.09 -22.59 2.68
N ASN A 75 -4.32 -22.99 3.01
CA ASN A 75 -4.79 -24.35 2.75
C ASN A 75 -4.80 -24.71 1.25
N THR A 76 -5.04 -23.73 0.38
CA THR A 76 -5.00 -23.90 -1.08
C THR A 76 -3.55 -24.05 -1.56
N CYS A 77 -2.61 -23.30 -0.98
CA CYS A 77 -1.17 -23.47 -1.25
C CYS A 77 -0.67 -24.86 -0.83
N ASP A 78 -1.06 -25.33 0.35
CA ASP A 78 -0.69 -26.66 0.87
C ASP A 78 -1.24 -27.81 -0.01
N LYS A 79 -2.28 -27.54 -0.80
CA LYS A 79 -2.89 -28.47 -1.76
C LYS A 79 -2.51 -28.19 -3.22
N PHE A 80 -1.39 -27.49 -3.44
CA PHE A 80 -0.86 -27.17 -4.78
C PHE A 80 -1.88 -26.48 -5.70
N GLY A 81 -2.72 -25.60 -5.12
CA GLY A 81 -3.71 -24.82 -5.86
C GLY A 81 -5.13 -25.40 -5.86
N ALA A 82 -5.37 -26.56 -5.24
CA ALA A 82 -6.72 -27.09 -5.10
C ALA A 82 -7.44 -26.50 -3.87
N GLY A 83 -8.56 -25.80 -4.07
CA GLY A 83 -9.36 -25.26 -2.97
C GLY A 83 -10.26 -24.09 -3.37
N THR A 84 -10.81 -23.40 -2.36
CA THR A 84 -11.70 -22.24 -2.55
C THR A 84 -11.00 -21.06 -3.22
N MET A 85 -9.68 -20.95 -3.05
CA MET A 85 -8.86 -19.84 -3.55
C MET A 85 -8.02 -20.21 -4.78
N ALA A 86 -8.42 -21.26 -5.52
CA ALA A 86 -7.69 -21.74 -6.70
C ALA A 86 -7.51 -20.65 -7.78
N HIS A 87 -8.51 -19.78 -7.94
CA HIS A 87 -8.45 -18.67 -8.90
C HIS A 87 -7.30 -17.68 -8.58
N LEU A 88 -7.13 -17.34 -7.30
CA LEU A 88 -6.08 -16.45 -6.83
C LEU A 88 -4.72 -17.15 -6.86
N TYR A 89 -4.67 -18.43 -6.49
CA TYR A 89 -3.44 -19.23 -6.54
C TYR A 89 -2.89 -19.35 -7.96
N ARG A 90 -3.74 -19.46 -8.99
CA ARG A 90 -3.31 -19.45 -10.40
C ARG A 90 -2.50 -18.21 -10.76
N ASP A 91 -2.84 -17.08 -10.14
CA ASP A 91 -2.23 -15.79 -10.45
C ASP A 91 -1.06 -15.47 -9.52
N PHE A 92 -1.15 -15.82 -8.22
CA PHE A 92 -0.18 -15.44 -7.19
C PHE A 92 0.83 -16.54 -6.85
N GLY A 93 0.51 -17.79 -7.16
CA GLY A 93 1.29 -18.96 -6.77
C GLY A 93 1.42 -19.16 -5.25
N ASN A 94 2.40 -19.97 -4.84
CA ASN A 94 2.66 -20.16 -3.42
C ASN A 94 3.49 -18.99 -2.85
N ILE A 95 2.80 -18.00 -2.28
CA ILE A 95 3.42 -16.82 -1.67
C ILE A 95 4.18 -17.11 -0.37
N PHE A 96 4.07 -18.32 0.16
CA PHE A 96 4.72 -18.72 1.42
C PHE A 96 6.15 -19.24 1.22
N ASP A 97 6.51 -19.59 -0.03
CA ASP A 97 7.81 -20.19 -0.36
C ASP A 97 8.88 -19.14 -0.74
N CYS A 98 8.52 -17.86 -0.82
CA CYS A 98 9.41 -16.78 -1.22
C CYS A 98 9.20 -15.49 -0.41
N THR A 99 10.15 -14.57 -0.54
CA THR A 99 10.04 -13.22 0.01
C THR A 99 9.13 -12.35 -0.87
N PHE A 100 8.64 -11.24 -0.29
CA PHE A 100 7.82 -10.29 -1.05
C PHE A 100 8.54 -9.74 -2.29
N LEU A 101 9.86 -9.48 -2.22
CA LEU A 101 10.59 -8.88 -3.34
C LEU A 101 10.79 -9.87 -4.49
N GLU A 102 11.08 -11.13 -4.18
CA GLU A 102 11.16 -12.22 -5.16
C GLU A 102 9.81 -12.43 -5.82
N TRP A 103 8.74 -12.53 -5.03
CA TRP A 103 7.38 -12.63 -5.56
C TRP A 103 7.02 -11.43 -6.42
N TRP A 104 7.30 -10.21 -5.95
CA TRP A 104 6.94 -8.99 -6.64
C TRP A 104 7.59 -8.93 -8.02
N ARG A 105 8.87 -9.30 -8.18
CA ARG A 105 9.59 -9.25 -9.48
C ARG A 105 8.81 -9.88 -10.62
N ASP A 106 8.18 -11.03 -10.39
CA ASP A 106 7.48 -11.79 -11.44
C ASP A 106 5.97 -11.45 -11.52
N HIS A 107 5.43 -10.72 -10.54
CA HIS A 107 3.99 -10.50 -10.37
C HIS A 107 3.56 -9.03 -10.48
N GLN A 108 4.47 -8.09 -10.75
CA GLN A 108 4.14 -6.65 -10.85
C GLN A 108 3.05 -6.36 -11.88
N GLY A 109 3.05 -7.07 -13.00
CA GLY A 109 2.08 -6.91 -14.09
C GLY A 109 0.62 -7.16 -13.68
N LEU A 110 0.38 -7.90 -12.58
CA LEU A 110 -0.96 -8.10 -12.04
C LEU A 110 -1.58 -6.82 -11.46
N PHE A 111 -0.74 -5.89 -11.04
CA PHE A 111 -1.11 -4.64 -10.38
C PHE A 111 -0.87 -3.41 -11.27
N ALA A 112 -0.27 -3.60 -12.43
CA ALA A 112 -0.04 -2.54 -13.40
C ALA A 112 -1.32 -2.28 -14.19
N GLU A 113 -1.54 -1.02 -14.55
CA GLU A 113 -2.59 -0.64 -15.50
C GLU A 113 -2.29 -1.31 -16.84
N GLN A 114 -3.27 -2.05 -17.34
CA GLN A 114 -3.19 -2.65 -18.66
C GLN A 114 -3.38 -1.51 -19.66
N SER A 115 -2.31 -1.19 -20.39
CA SER A 115 -2.32 -0.26 -21.52
C SER A 115 -3.48 -0.64 -22.44
N CYS A 116 -4.39 0.29 -22.73
CA CYS A 116 -5.55 0.06 -23.59
C CYS A 116 -5.20 -0.20 -25.08
N VAL A 117 -3.98 -0.63 -25.38
CA VAL A 117 -3.50 -0.89 -26.74
C VAL A 117 -3.83 -2.34 -27.12
N GLY A 118 -5.11 -2.69 -27.07
CA GLY A 118 -5.63 -4.03 -27.31
C GLY A 118 -6.96 -4.01 -28.07
N GLY A 119 -6.91 -3.50 -29.29
CA GLY A 119 -7.86 -3.74 -30.41
C GLY A 119 -9.37 -3.79 -30.13
N HIS A 120 -10.08 -2.66 -30.29
CA HIS A 120 -11.14 -2.52 -31.30
C HIS A 120 -11.85 -1.15 -31.29
N LYS A 121 -12.03 -0.63 -32.51
CA LYS A 121 -13.06 0.31 -33.02
C LYS A 121 -13.16 1.71 -32.40
N ASP A 122 -12.50 2.65 -33.08
CA ASP A 122 -13.10 3.90 -33.58
C ASP A 122 -14.17 4.59 -32.71
N THR A 123 -13.84 5.06 -31.50
CA THR A 123 -14.58 6.18 -30.88
C THR A 123 -13.79 6.88 -29.76
N TYR A 124 -12.50 7.18 -29.96
CA TYR A 124 -11.81 8.16 -29.11
C TYR A 124 -10.94 9.06 -29.97
N SER A 125 -11.02 10.36 -29.74
CA SER A 125 -10.16 11.38 -30.31
C SER A 125 -8.72 11.10 -29.88
N GLN A 126 -7.99 10.37 -30.72
CA GLN A 126 -6.60 10.02 -30.48
C GLN A 126 -5.74 11.28 -30.53
N LEU A 127 -5.19 11.70 -29.38
CA LEU A 127 -4.25 12.80 -29.28
C LEU A 127 -2.81 12.27 -29.45
N THR A 128 -2.12 12.70 -30.49
CA THR A 128 -0.69 12.44 -30.67
C THR A 128 0.11 13.58 -30.06
N TYR A 129 0.98 13.28 -29.10
CA TYR A 129 1.85 14.25 -28.44
C TYR A 129 3.32 13.83 -28.62
N GLN A 130 4.13 14.70 -29.22
CA GLN A 130 5.56 14.47 -29.41
C GLN A 130 6.34 15.05 -28.23
N ILE A 131 7.11 14.20 -27.55
CA ILE A 131 7.94 14.61 -26.40
C ILE A 131 9.33 14.96 -26.92
N ASP A 132 9.79 16.19 -26.67
CA ASP A 132 11.19 16.57 -26.82
C ASP A 132 11.99 16.09 -25.59
N PRO A 133 12.89 15.10 -25.73
CA PRO A 133 13.61 14.53 -24.60
C PRO A 133 14.62 15.50 -23.97
N TYR A 134 14.96 16.60 -24.63
CA TYR A 134 15.89 17.60 -24.08
C TYR A 134 15.20 18.61 -23.15
N ARG A 135 13.86 18.64 -23.12
CA ARG A 135 13.11 19.52 -22.23
C ARG A 135 13.17 19.02 -20.78
N PRO A 136 13.22 19.93 -19.79
CA PRO A 136 13.04 19.56 -18.40
C PRO A 136 11.71 18.84 -18.15
N LEU A 137 11.72 17.77 -17.35
CA LEU A 137 10.55 16.93 -17.08
C LEU A 137 9.33 17.70 -16.57
N HIS A 138 9.53 18.74 -15.75
CA HIS A 138 8.43 19.51 -15.19
C HIS A 138 7.62 20.25 -16.26
N HIS A 139 8.28 20.81 -17.29
CA HIS A 139 7.59 21.42 -18.43
C HIS A 139 6.76 20.39 -19.21
N ILE A 140 7.32 19.20 -19.45
CA ILE A 140 6.61 18.11 -20.13
C ILE A 140 5.37 17.69 -19.32
N GLN A 141 5.50 17.62 -17.99
CA GLN A 141 4.37 17.28 -17.09
C GLN A 141 3.27 18.34 -17.10
N GLU A 142 3.63 19.62 -17.05
CA GLU A 142 2.68 20.73 -17.11
C GLU A 142 1.95 20.78 -18.46
N GLU A 143 2.66 20.54 -19.56
CA GLU A 143 2.11 20.51 -20.92
C GLU A 143 1.10 19.36 -21.08
N VAL A 144 1.48 18.14 -20.69
CA VAL A 144 0.57 16.98 -20.70
C VAL A 144 -0.65 17.21 -19.81
N LYS A 145 -0.46 17.81 -18.62
CA LYS A 145 -1.56 18.16 -17.73
C LYS A 145 -2.50 19.18 -18.36
N ALA A 146 -1.96 20.21 -19.01
CA ALA A 146 -2.76 21.22 -19.71
C ALA A 146 -3.59 20.60 -20.84
N LEU A 147 -2.97 19.73 -21.67
CA LEU A 147 -3.65 19.00 -22.75
C LEU A 147 -4.78 18.10 -22.22
N HIS A 148 -4.53 17.38 -21.12
CA HIS A 148 -5.54 16.55 -20.47
C HIS A 148 -6.73 17.39 -19.98
N MET A 149 -6.46 18.52 -19.31
CA MET A 149 -7.48 19.43 -18.81
C MET A 149 -8.29 20.07 -19.95
N SER A 150 -7.64 20.49 -21.03
CA SER A 150 -8.34 21.08 -22.18
C SER A 150 -9.22 20.05 -22.89
N ALA A 151 -8.77 18.80 -23.00
CA ALA A 151 -9.57 17.72 -23.56
C ALA A 151 -10.80 17.43 -22.68
N GLN A 152 -10.64 17.40 -21.35
CA GLN A 152 -11.75 17.21 -20.42
C GLN A 152 -12.75 18.37 -20.42
N ALA A 153 -12.29 19.61 -20.63
CA ALA A 153 -13.19 20.78 -20.70
C ALA A 153 -14.07 20.79 -21.96
N ILE A 154 -13.61 20.15 -23.05
CA ILE A 154 -14.34 20.05 -24.33
C ILE A 154 -15.30 18.86 -24.33
N MET A 155 -15.03 17.82 -23.53
CA MET A 155 -15.87 16.64 -23.40
C MET A 155 -16.98 16.86 -22.35
N PRO A 156 -18.24 16.43 -22.57
CA PRO A 156 -19.28 16.56 -21.55
C PRO A 156 -18.89 15.79 -20.28
N ALA A 157 -19.19 16.37 -19.13
CA ALA A 157 -18.92 15.82 -17.79
C ALA A 157 -19.80 14.58 -17.45
N GLY A 158 -19.92 13.63 -18.38
CA GLY A 158 -20.33 12.28 -18.04
C GLY A 158 -19.20 11.68 -17.21
N GLY A 159 -19.38 11.65 -15.89
CA GLY A 159 -18.33 11.25 -14.94
C GLY A 159 -17.74 9.89 -15.30
N SER A 160 -16.62 9.88 -16.02
CA SER A 160 -15.82 8.68 -16.19
C SER A 160 -15.14 8.45 -14.84
N SER A 161 -15.74 7.64 -13.98
CA SER A 161 -14.95 7.00 -12.93
C SER A 161 -13.98 6.09 -13.67
N VAL A 162 -12.78 6.59 -13.97
CA VAL A 162 -11.73 5.77 -14.57
C VAL A 162 -11.37 4.72 -13.52
N THR A 163 -12.00 3.56 -13.64
CA THR A 163 -11.69 2.38 -12.84
C THR A 163 -10.35 1.86 -13.34
N SER A 164 -9.42 1.60 -12.42
CA SER A 164 -8.13 0.96 -12.72
C SER A 164 -8.34 -0.28 -13.60
N THR A 165 -7.52 -0.42 -14.63
CA THR A 165 -7.53 -1.57 -15.57
C THR A 165 -6.64 -2.70 -15.09
N ALA A 166 -5.97 -2.54 -13.95
CA ALA A 166 -5.20 -3.60 -13.33
C ALA A 166 -6.09 -4.79 -12.98
N LYS A 167 -5.52 -6.00 -13.08
CA LYS A 167 -6.22 -7.24 -12.70
C LYS A 167 -6.57 -7.26 -11.21
N TYR A 168 -5.69 -6.70 -10.39
CA TYR A 168 -5.88 -6.53 -8.95
C TYR A 168 -5.73 -5.04 -8.57
N PRO A 169 -6.79 -4.24 -8.70
CA PRO A 169 -6.71 -2.80 -8.52
C PRO A 169 -6.65 -2.41 -7.04
N ILE A 170 -5.97 -1.30 -6.76
CA ILE A 170 -5.97 -0.67 -5.43
C ILE A 170 -7.20 0.24 -5.31
N TYR A 171 -8.17 -0.16 -4.48
CA TYR A 171 -9.44 0.56 -4.36
C TYR A 171 -9.34 1.86 -3.57
N THR A 172 -8.53 1.89 -2.52
CA THR A 172 -8.36 3.08 -1.67
C THR A 172 -6.91 3.22 -1.21
N ASN A 173 -6.47 4.45 -0.98
CA ASN A 173 -5.14 4.71 -0.45
C ASN A 173 -5.18 4.76 1.08
N VAL A 174 -4.64 3.73 1.72
CA VAL A 174 -4.53 3.62 3.18
C VAL A 174 -3.07 3.78 3.60
N SER A 175 -2.81 4.49 4.71
CA SER A 175 -1.42 4.66 5.16
C SER A 175 -0.79 3.31 5.55
N ALA A 176 0.49 3.12 5.18
CA ALA A 176 1.26 1.94 5.57
C ALA A 176 1.33 1.77 7.10
N HIS A 177 1.38 2.87 7.86
CA HIS A 177 1.34 2.85 9.32
C HIS A 177 0.05 2.22 9.85
N THR A 178 -1.11 2.60 9.31
CA THR A 178 -2.40 2.01 9.70
C THR A 178 -2.44 0.52 9.39
N LEU A 179 -1.98 0.11 8.20
CA LEU A 179 -1.96 -1.29 7.78
C LEU A 179 -1.06 -2.13 8.68
N HIS A 180 0.11 -1.60 9.04
CA HIS A 180 1.00 -2.21 10.04
C HIS A 180 0.28 -2.42 11.38
N ARG A 181 -0.34 -1.38 11.94
CA ARG A 181 -1.05 -1.49 13.23
C ARG A 181 -2.19 -2.49 13.20
N VAL A 182 -2.93 -2.53 12.09
CA VAL A 182 -4.05 -3.46 11.90
C VAL A 182 -3.53 -4.90 11.88
N LEU A 183 -2.45 -5.18 11.13
CA LEU A 183 -1.89 -6.52 11.01
C LEU A 183 -1.16 -6.97 12.29
N GLU A 184 -0.38 -6.08 12.92
CA GLU A 184 0.31 -6.31 14.19
C GLU A 184 -0.68 -6.73 15.28
N LEU A 185 -1.80 -6.02 15.41
CA LEU A 185 -2.83 -6.33 16.39
C LEU A 185 -3.55 -7.65 16.08
N TRP A 186 -3.74 -7.98 14.81
CA TRP A 186 -4.30 -9.27 14.39
C TRP A 186 -3.38 -10.43 14.77
N ASP A 187 -2.08 -10.31 14.47
CA ASP A 187 -1.08 -11.31 14.82
C ASP A 187 -1.01 -11.50 16.34
N LEU A 188 -1.04 -10.41 17.13
CA LEU A 188 -1.15 -10.48 18.59
C LEU A 188 -2.42 -11.19 19.08
N LYS A 189 -3.55 -11.00 18.39
CA LYS A 189 -4.79 -11.72 18.73
C LYS A 189 -4.68 -13.22 18.46
N GLN A 190 -3.89 -13.63 17.45
CA GLN A 190 -3.63 -15.05 17.20
C GLN A 190 -2.74 -15.67 18.27
N THR A 191 -1.74 -14.93 18.78
CA THR A 191 -0.85 -15.43 19.85
C THR A 191 -1.48 -15.35 21.24
N HIS A 192 -2.37 -14.37 21.47
CA HIS A 192 -3.05 -14.12 22.74
C HIS A 192 -4.57 -14.10 22.57
N PRO A 193 -5.23 -15.25 22.33
CA PRO A 193 -6.65 -15.29 22.05
C PRO A 193 -7.52 -14.92 23.27
N THR A 194 -7.04 -15.16 24.49
CA THR A 194 -7.77 -14.92 25.75
C THR A 194 -7.69 -13.48 26.25
N ASP A 195 -6.72 -12.70 25.76
CA ASP A 195 -6.44 -11.37 26.30
C ASP A 195 -7.56 -10.38 25.96
N SER A 196 -7.77 -9.44 26.87
CA SER A 196 -8.78 -8.40 26.68
C SER A 196 -8.36 -7.44 25.56
N ALA A 197 -9.35 -6.82 24.91
CA ALA A 197 -9.06 -5.83 23.87
C ALA A 197 -8.28 -4.62 24.39
N TYR A 198 -8.37 -4.32 25.69
CA TYR A 198 -7.54 -3.30 26.31
C TYR A 198 -6.07 -3.75 26.34
N ASP A 199 -5.81 -4.94 26.89
CA ASP A 199 -4.44 -5.46 27.08
C ASP A 199 -3.73 -5.68 25.75
N LEU A 200 -4.43 -6.23 24.75
CA LEU A 200 -3.93 -6.34 23.37
C LEU A 200 -3.55 -4.97 22.79
N GLY A 201 -4.35 -3.94 23.08
CA GLY A 201 -4.06 -2.58 22.66
C GLY A 201 -2.77 -2.04 23.30
N ILE A 202 -2.58 -2.30 24.60
CA ILE A 202 -1.35 -1.92 25.31
C ILE A 202 -0.13 -2.68 24.76
N LEU A 203 -0.26 -3.98 24.51
CA LEU A 203 0.80 -4.82 23.91
C LEU A 203 1.21 -4.31 22.52
N ALA A 204 0.23 -3.89 21.70
CA ALA A 204 0.49 -3.23 20.42
C ALA A 204 1.01 -1.78 20.56
N GLY A 205 1.26 -1.29 21.78
CA GLY A 205 1.81 0.04 22.03
C GLY A 205 0.81 1.20 21.96
N LEU A 206 -0.50 0.93 22.00
CA LEU A 206 -1.50 1.98 22.20
C LEU A 206 -1.43 2.51 23.64
N ARG A 207 -1.38 3.83 23.80
CA ARG A 207 -1.22 4.46 25.11
C ARG A 207 -2.51 5.19 25.53
N PRO A 208 -3.21 4.74 26.59
CA PRO A 208 -4.33 5.47 27.13
C PRO A 208 -3.84 6.76 27.80
N ASN A 209 -4.57 7.85 27.59
CA ASN A 209 -4.34 9.08 28.35
C ASN A 209 -4.92 8.91 29.77
N LEU A 210 -4.09 8.47 30.71
CA LEU A 210 -4.50 8.25 32.09
C LEU A 210 -4.09 9.46 32.94
N MET A 211 -5.04 9.98 33.72
CA MET A 211 -4.77 10.98 34.74
C MET A 211 -4.17 10.32 35.99
N PRO A 212 -3.22 10.99 36.67
CA PRO A 212 -2.63 10.49 37.90
C PRO A 212 -3.70 10.34 38.99
N LEU A 213 -3.49 9.36 39.86
CA LEU A 213 -4.36 9.13 41.02
C LEU A 213 -4.32 10.32 41.98
N SER A 214 -5.39 10.49 42.76
CA SER A 214 -5.50 11.55 43.77
C SER A 214 -4.32 11.48 44.77
N LYS A 215 -3.75 12.64 45.12
CA LYS A 215 -2.49 12.85 45.87
C LYS A 215 -2.38 12.10 47.21
N TYR A 216 -3.49 11.60 47.76
CA TYR A 216 -3.56 10.87 49.03
C TYR A 216 -4.39 9.58 48.98
N GLY A 217 -4.61 9.00 47.79
CA GLY A 217 -5.46 7.81 47.65
C GLY A 217 -6.93 8.06 48.01
N ALA A 218 -7.34 9.32 48.12
CA ALA A 218 -8.72 9.69 48.42
C ALA A 218 -9.65 9.19 47.30
N THR A 219 -10.59 8.32 47.63
CA THR A 219 -11.49 7.66 46.66
C THR A 219 -12.87 8.31 46.56
N ARG A 220 -13.28 9.06 47.60
CA ARG A 220 -14.65 9.59 47.76
C ARG A 220 -14.81 11.07 47.40
N THR A 221 -13.74 11.77 47.06
CA THR A 221 -13.80 13.19 46.66
C THR A 221 -14.33 13.33 45.22
N SER A 222 -14.99 14.45 44.89
CA SER A 222 -15.46 14.72 43.52
C SER A 222 -14.33 14.56 42.50
N LYS A 223 -13.17 15.13 42.80
CA LYS A 223 -11.96 15.04 41.96
C LYS A 223 -11.50 13.60 41.74
N ALA A 224 -11.57 12.75 42.77
CA ALA A 224 -11.22 11.34 42.62
C ALA A 224 -12.22 10.55 41.76
N LEU A 225 -13.51 10.87 41.88
CA LEU A 225 -14.55 10.29 41.03
C LEU A 225 -14.39 10.72 39.57
N GLU A 226 -14.03 11.98 39.32
CA GLU A 226 -13.73 12.51 37.99
C GLU A 226 -12.52 11.82 37.36
N ILE A 227 -11.41 11.69 38.09
CA ILE A 227 -10.21 10.95 37.64
C ILE A 227 -10.57 9.50 37.30
N LYS A 228 -11.34 8.82 38.15
CA LYS A 228 -11.78 7.43 37.91
C LYS A 228 -12.62 7.32 36.64
N ARG A 229 -13.56 8.26 36.41
CA ARG A 229 -14.39 8.31 35.20
C ARG A 229 -13.53 8.57 33.96
N HIS A 230 -12.59 9.51 34.03
CA HIS A 230 -11.67 9.81 32.93
C HIS A 230 -10.83 8.58 32.55
N ASN A 231 -10.18 7.96 33.52
CA ASN A 231 -9.34 6.77 33.30
C ASN A 231 -10.17 5.61 32.75
N LYS A 232 -11.41 5.43 33.22
CA LYS A 232 -12.34 4.43 32.67
C LYS A 232 -12.63 4.71 31.18
N ARG A 233 -12.92 5.97 30.80
CA ARG A 233 -13.16 6.35 29.40
C ARG A 233 -11.91 6.13 28.53
N ALA A 234 -10.73 6.48 29.04
CA ALA A 234 -9.47 6.26 28.32
C ALA A 234 -9.23 4.77 28.03
N ARG A 235 -9.50 3.89 29.00
CA ARG A 235 -9.41 2.43 28.80
C ARG A 235 -10.40 1.93 27.74
N ILE A 236 -11.66 2.35 27.83
CA ILE A 236 -12.69 2.00 26.84
C ILE A 236 -12.29 2.49 25.44
N SER A 237 -11.70 3.68 25.33
CA SER A 237 -11.22 4.22 24.05
C SER A 237 -10.17 3.31 23.40
N ILE A 238 -9.19 2.84 24.18
CA ILE A 238 -8.19 1.88 23.70
C ILE A 238 -8.86 0.57 23.25
N SER A 239 -9.74 -0.01 24.06
CA SER A 239 -10.48 -1.23 23.68
C SER A 239 -11.28 -1.04 22.38
N ASN A 240 -11.94 0.10 22.21
CA ASN A 240 -12.70 0.40 21.00
C ASN A 240 -11.79 0.56 19.78
N GLN A 241 -10.62 1.18 19.95
CA GLN A 241 -9.61 1.28 18.90
C GLN A 241 -9.07 -0.10 18.50
N THR A 242 -8.72 -0.94 19.48
CA THR A 242 -8.32 -2.34 19.27
C THR A 242 -9.38 -3.10 18.48
N ASN A 243 -10.63 -3.10 18.95
CA ASN A 243 -11.73 -3.81 18.28
C ASN A 243 -12.00 -3.29 16.87
N ARG A 244 -11.79 -2.00 16.62
CA ARG A 244 -11.88 -1.43 15.27
C ARG A 244 -10.79 -2.01 14.36
N TYR A 245 -9.54 -2.03 14.82
CA TYR A 245 -8.45 -2.60 14.03
C TYR A 245 -8.61 -4.10 13.81
N LEU A 246 -9.06 -4.88 14.80
CA LEU A 246 -9.34 -6.31 14.62
C LEU A 246 -10.43 -6.57 13.57
N ARG A 247 -11.52 -5.79 13.58
CA ARG A 247 -12.55 -5.88 12.54
C ARG A 247 -12.01 -5.52 11.17
N THR A 248 -11.21 -4.45 11.08
CA THR A 248 -10.56 -4.06 9.82
C THR A 248 -9.58 -5.12 9.33
N ALA A 249 -8.85 -5.79 10.22
CA ALA A 249 -7.93 -6.86 9.86
C ALA A 249 -8.67 -8.05 9.26
N GLY A 250 -9.71 -8.54 9.94
CA GLY A 250 -10.54 -9.64 9.43
C GLY A 250 -11.10 -9.31 8.04
N GLN A 251 -11.66 -8.10 7.88
CA GLN A 251 -12.17 -7.64 6.59
C GLN A 251 -11.11 -7.62 5.50
N TYR A 252 -9.91 -7.10 5.78
CA TYR A 252 -8.84 -7.05 4.78
C TYR A 252 -8.32 -8.45 4.44
N ILE A 253 -8.25 -9.37 5.40
CA ILE A 253 -7.84 -10.76 5.18
C ILE A 253 -8.84 -11.50 4.29
N GLU A 254 -10.14 -11.26 4.50
CA GLU A 254 -11.19 -11.81 3.64
C GLU A 254 -11.12 -11.20 2.23
N ASN A 255 -11.04 -9.87 2.14
CA ASN A 255 -11.08 -9.17 0.86
C ASN A 255 -9.87 -9.47 -0.04
N VAL A 256 -8.66 -9.62 0.51
CA VAL A 256 -7.50 -10.04 -0.30
C VAL A 256 -7.70 -11.44 -0.90
N GLY A 257 -8.47 -12.32 -0.25
CA GLY A 257 -8.85 -13.62 -0.79
C GLY A 257 -9.82 -13.52 -1.96
N LEU A 258 -10.60 -12.44 -2.02
CA LEU A 258 -11.50 -12.11 -3.15
C LEU A 258 -10.79 -11.30 -4.25
N GLY A 259 -9.50 -11.00 -4.10
CA GLY A 259 -8.79 -10.13 -5.02
C GLY A 259 -9.10 -8.64 -4.85
N GLU A 260 -9.64 -8.22 -3.71
CA GLU A 260 -10.02 -6.82 -3.45
C GLU A 260 -9.21 -6.22 -2.29
N PHE A 261 -8.41 -5.17 -2.52
CA PHE A 261 -7.70 -4.49 -1.42
C PHE A 261 -7.18 -3.09 -1.78
N PRO A 262 -7.06 -2.17 -0.81
CA PRO A 262 -7.79 -2.11 0.45
C PRO A 262 -9.22 -1.65 0.16
N LYS A 263 -10.20 -2.50 0.43
CA LYS A 263 -11.63 -2.16 0.34
C LYS A 263 -12.23 -2.27 1.74
N ALA A 264 -12.77 -1.17 2.24
CA ALA A 264 -13.58 -1.21 3.46
C ALA A 264 -15.04 -1.41 3.04
N LEU A 265 -15.74 -2.40 3.59
CA LEU A 265 -17.19 -2.40 3.54
C LEU A 265 -17.66 -1.09 4.19
N ARG A 266 -18.58 -0.37 3.52
CA ARG A 266 -19.12 0.89 4.03
C ARG A 266 -19.57 0.66 5.49
N ARG A 267 -19.09 1.51 6.40
CA ARG A 267 -19.56 1.55 7.79
C ARG A 267 -20.97 2.07 7.86
#